data_AF-A0A3D2V4G8-F1
#
_entry.id   AF-A0A3D2V4G8-F1
#
_cell.length_a   1.000
_cell.length_b   1.000
_cell.length_c   1.000
_cell.angle_alpha   90.00
_cell.angle_beta   90.00
_cell.angle_gamma   90.00
#
_symmetry.space_group_name_H-M   'P 1'
#
loop_
_entity.id
_entity.type
_entity.pdbx_description
1 polymer ?
#
loop_
_entity_poly.entity_id
_entity_poly.type
_entity_poly.pdbx_seq_one_letter_code
_entity_poly.pdbx_strand_id
1 'polypeptide(L)'
;MPRLLITLVSIATLWPSTGIYAEESITARLESHVTFLAGDTLEGRLAGSQGNHAAGNYIVSKLVEYGVKPVDGQKDFYQLFGEGYRNIIGWIPGTK
;
A
#
# COMPACT_ATOMS: atom_id res chain seq x y z
N MET A 1 -46.45 9.60 -52.71
CA MET A 1 -46.54 9.50 -51.22
C MET A 1 -47.06 8.11 -50.89
N PRO A 2 -46.25 7.26 -50.22
CA PRO A 2 -46.56 6.98 -48.82
C PRO A 2 -45.36 6.68 -47.89
N ARG A 3 -45.55 7.08 -46.63
CA ARG A 3 -45.27 6.39 -45.35
C ARG A 3 -43.83 6.14 -44.87
N LEU A 4 -43.49 6.96 -43.87
CA LEU A 4 -42.60 6.73 -42.73
C LEU A 4 -42.54 5.26 -42.23
N LEU A 5 -41.32 4.80 -41.95
CA LEU A 5 -41.07 3.78 -40.92
C LEU A 5 -39.72 4.07 -40.25
N ILE A 6 -39.75 4.79 -39.13
CA ILE A 6 -38.60 4.93 -38.22
C ILE A 6 -38.54 3.65 -37.41
N THR A 7 -37.56 2.79 -37.68
CA THR A 7 -37.25 1.65 -36.82
C THR A 7 -36.27 2.10 -35.74
N LEU A 8 -36.78 2.28 -34.52
CA LEU A 8 -35.99 2.42 -33.30
C LEU A 8 -35.28 1.09 -33.03
N VAL A 9 -33.97 1.03 -33.29
CA VAL A 9 -33.12 -0.04 -32.79
C VAL A 9 -32.61 0.38 -31.42
N SER A 10 -33.31 -0.04 -30.37
CA SER A 10 -32.84 -0.01 -28.99
C SER A 10 -31.70 -1.01 -28.82
N ILE A 11 -30.46 -0.62 -29.14
CA ILE A 11 -29.29 -1.32 -28.62
C ILE A 11 -29.01 -0.69 -27.27
N ALA A 12 -29.51 -1.34 -26.22
CA ALA A 12 -28.94 -1.22 -24.89
C ALA A 12 -27.47 -1.69 -25.00
N THR A 13 -26.56 -0.78 -25.29
CA THR A 13 -25.13 -1.05 -25.21
C THR A 13 -24.82 -1.26 -23.75
N LEU A 14 -24.78 -2.54 -23.35
CA LEU A 14 -23.84 -3.13 -22.42
C LEU A 14 -23.14 -2.06 -21.55
N TRP A 15 -23.80 -1.61 -20.48
CA TRP A 15 -23.02 -1.02 -19.39
C TRP A 15 -22.10 -2.15 -18.93
N PRO A 16 -20.77 -2.01 -19.00
CA PRO A 16 -19.93 -2.92 -18.26
C PRO A 16 -20.42 -2.78 -16.82
N SER A 17 -21.00 -3.85 -16.26
CA SER A 17 -21.04 -3.97 -14.82
C SER A 17 -19.60 -3.78 -14.41
N THR A 18 -19.32 -2.63 -13.81
CA THR A 18 -18.02 -2.39 -13.18
C THR A 18 -17.87 -3.57 -12.25
N GLY A 19 -17.06 -4.52 -12.70
CA GLY A 19 -16.84 -5.76 -12.01
C GLY A 19 -16.57 -5.40 -10.57
N ILE A 20 -17.17 -6.16 -9.68
CA ILE A 20 -16.88 -6.12 -8.26
C ILE A 20 -15.35 -6.27 -8.14
N TYR A 21 -14.62 -5.15 -8.08
CA TYR A 21 -13.31 -5.12 -7.49
C TYR A 21 -13.62 -5.35 -6.02
N ALA A 22 -13.42 -6.58 -5.56
CA ALA A 22 -13.49 -6.86 -4.14
C ALA A 22 -12.44 -5.97 -3.49
N GLU A 23 -12.88 -4.86 -2.90
CA GLU A 23 -12.05 -4.04 -2.05
C GLU A 23 -11.60 -4.97 -0.91
N GLU A 24 -10.30 -5.26 -0.85
CA GLU A 24 -9.77 -6.06 0.23
C GLU A 24 -10.08 -5.35 1.54
N SER A 25 -10.78 -6.04 2.44
CA SER A 25 -11.16 -5.48 3.74
C SER A 25 -9.91 -4.91 4.42
N ILE A 26 -10.06 -3.71 4.99
CA ILE A 26 -9.00 -3.07 5.79
C ILE A 26 -8.48 -4.04 6.86
N THR A 27 -9.37 -4.84 7.46
CA THR A 27 -9.02 -5.87 8.43
C THR A 27 -8.09 -6.93 7.84
N ALA A 28 -8.41 -7.47 6.66
CA ALA A 28 -7.60 -8.49 6.00
C ALA A 28 -6.20 -7.95 5.64
N ARG A 29 -6.13 -6.70 5.16
CA ARG A 29 -4.85 -6.03 4.88
C ARG A 29 -4.01 -5.86 6.14
N LEU A 30 -4.61 -5.38 7.23
CA LEU A 30 -3.93 -5.22 8.52
C LEU A 30 -3.46 -6.56 9.08
N GLU A 31 -4.30 -7.59 9.03
CA GLU A 31 -3.94 -8.96 9.41
C GLU A 31 -2.73 -9.44 8.62
N SER A 32 -2.70 -9.24 7.29
CA SER A 32 -1.56 -9.65 6.46
C SER A 32 -0.23 -9.00 6.90
N HIS A 33 -0.25 -7.71 7.25
CA HIS A 33 0.93 -7.01 7.74
C HIS A 33 1.39 -7.53 9.10
N VAL A 34 0.45 -7.74 10.03
CA VAL A 34 0.75 -8.25 11.37
C VAL A 34 1.28 -9.68 11.28
N THR A 35 0.66 -10.56 10.49
CA THR A 35 1.10 -11.94 10.29
C THR A 35 2.50 -12.00 9.71
N PHE A 36 2.82 -11.17 8.70
CA PHE A 36 4.17 -11.11 8.16
C PHE A 36 5.18 -10.65 9.23
N LEU A 37 4.89 -9.56 9.93
CA LEU A 37 5.80 -8.98 10.93
C LEU A 37 6.00 -9.86 12.17
N ALA A 38 5.05 -10.74 12.46
CA ALA A 38 5.11 -11.71 13.55
C ALA A 38 5.63 -13.08 13.11
N GLY A 39 5.93 -13.27 11.82
CA GLY A 39 6.36 -14.55 11.27
C GLY A 39 7.73 -14.99 11.80
N ASP A 40 7.88 -16.28 12.02
CA ASP A 40 9.13 -16.89 12.52
C ASP A 40 10.35 -16.60 11.63
N THR A 41 10.12 -16.34 10.34
CA THR A 41 11.15 -15.95 9.36
C THR A 41 11.86 -14.65 9.72
N LEU A 42 11.24 -13.79 10.54
CA LEU A 42 11.86 -12.56 11.03
C LEU A 42 12.57 -12.75 12.37
N GLU A 43 12.56 -13.95 12.97
CA GLU A 43 13.39 -14.32 14.14
C GLU A 43 13.23 -13.42 15.40
N GLY A 44 12.26 -12.50 15.40
CA GLY A 44 11.98 -11.57 16.49
C GLY A 44 12.44 -10.12 16.24
N ARG A 45 12.51 -9.33 17.33
CA ARG A 45 12.65 -7.86 17.29
C ARG A 45 13.89 -7.32 17.99
N LEU A 46 14.91 -8.15 18.21
CA LEU A 46 16.17 -7.69 18.79
C LEU A 46 16.79 -6.60 17.90
N ALA A 47 17.10 -5.43 18.46
CA ALA A 47 17.72 -4.35 17.68
C ALA A 47 19.05 -4.80 17.08
N GLY A 48 19.34 -4.38 15.85
CA GLY A 48 20.54 -4.77 15.11
C GLY A 48 20.54 -6.20 14.54
N SER A 49 19.52 -7.03 14.83
CA SER A 49 19.44 -8.37 14.27
C SER A 49 19.03 -8.36 12.79
N GLN A 50 19.35 -9.44 12.06
CA GLN A 50 18.93 -9.62 10.68
C GLN A 50 17.39 -9.58 10.54
N GLY A 51 16.69 -10.21 11.47
CA GLY A 51 15.24 -10.18 11.59
C GLY A 51 14.65 -8.77 11.73
N ASN A 52 15.19 -7.97 12.65
CA ASN A 52 14.82 -6.57 12.81
C ASN A 52 15.16 -5.75 11.56
N HIS A 53 16.26 -6.08 10.88
CA HIS A 53 16.66 -5.44 9.65
C HIS A 53 15.65 -5.71 8.52
N ALA A 54 15.23 -6.96 8.35
CA ALA A 54 14.21 -7.38 7.39
C ALA A 54 12.82 -6.77 7.71
N ALA A 55 12.41 -6.78 8.97
CA ALA A 55 11.15 -6.15 9.41
C ALA A 55 11.11 -4.65 9.05
N GLY A 56 12.21 -3.93 9.31
CA GLY A 56 12.29 -2.52 8.95
C GLY A 56 12.30 -2.27 7.44
N ASN A 57 12.89 -3.17 6.64
CA ASN A 57 12.85 -3.06 5.18
C ASN A 57 11.43 -3.27 4.65
N TYR A 58 10.68 -4.21 5.23
CA TYR A 58 9.28 -4.41 4.90
C TYR A 58 8.44 -3.17 5.16
N ILE A 59 8.57 -2.56 6.35
CA ILE A 59 7.84 -1.32 6.69
C ILE A 59 8.19 -0.21 5.70
N VAL A 60 9.47 0.00 5.40
CA VAL A 60 9.90 1.00 4.41
C VAL A 60 9.32 0.72 3.02
N SER A 61 9.29 -0.55 2.59
CA SER A 61 8.68 -0.91 1.29
C SER A 61 7.20 -0.51 1.22
N LYS A 62 6.45 -0.70 2.32
CA LYS A 62 5.03 -0.31 2.40
C LYS A 62 4.84 1.20 2.46
N LEU A 63 5.71 1.91 3.18
CA LEU A 63 5.71 3.38 3.18
C LEU A 63 5.93 3.94 1.77
N VAL A 64 6.88 3.39 1.01
CA VAL A 64 7.14 3.76 -0.38
C VAL A 64 5.94 3.45 -1.27
N GLU A 65 5.36 2.26 -1.14
CA GLU A 65 4.14 1.86 -1.86
C GLU A 65 2.98 2.83 -1.61
N TYR A 66 2.87 3.35 -0.39
CA TYR A 66 1.84 4.33 0.01
C TYR A 66 2.21 5.79 -0.30
N GLY A 67 3.32 6.05 -1.01
CA GLY A 67 3.73 7.38 -1.43
C GLY A 67 4.33 8.25 -0.31
N VAL A 68 4.66 7.66 0.84
CA VAL A 68 5.37 8.34 1.92
C VAL A 68 6.83 8.54 1.49
N LYS A 69 7.40 9.71 1.80
CA LYS A 69 8.78 10.05 1.47
C LYS A 69 9.67 9.99 2.72
N PRO A 70 10.99 9.82 2.58
CA PRO A 70 11.92 10.18 3.64
C PRO A 70 11.71 11.63 4.08
N VAL A 71 12.08 11.94 5.32
CA VAL A 71 12.10 13.31 5.83
C VAL A 71 13.04 14.16 4.99
N ASP A 72 12.71 15.44 4.77
CA ASP A 72 13.59 16.35 4.01
C ASP A 72 15.01 16.36 4.58
N GLY A 73 15.99 16.40 3.67
CA GLY A 73 17.40 16.39 4.06
C GLY A 73 17.92 15.07 4.63
N GLN A 74 17.10 14.02 4.77
CA GLN A 74 17.57 12.67 5.08
C GLN A 74 17.78 11.83 3.82
N LYS A 75 18.80 10.97 3.84
CA LYS A 75 19.13 10.08 2.73
C LYS A 75 18.09 8.98 2.50
N ASP A 76 17.46 8.52 3.57
CA ASP A 76 16.52 7.40 3.61
C ASP A 76 15.59 7.55 4.82
N PHE A 77 14.74 6.55 5.06
CA PHE A 77 13.78 6.55 6.17
C PHE A 77 14.41 6.24 7.54
N TYR A 78 15.70 5.87 7.60
CA TYR A 78 16.32 5.36 8.82
C TYR A 78 17.05 6.46 9.59
N GLN A 79 16.54 6.75 10.79
CA GLN A 79 17.26 7.55 11.78
C GLN A 79 17.99 6.62 12.74
N LEU A 80 19.32 6.54 12.62
CA LEU A 80 20.17 5.72 13.47
C LEU A 80 20.40 6.38 14.84
N PHE A 81 20.43 5.58 15.90
CA PHE A 81 20.84 6.01 17.24
C PHE A 81 21.45 4.83 18.00
N GLY A 82 22.54 5.05 18.74
CA GLY A 82 23.27 3.94 19.38
C GLY A 82 23.74 2.86 18.39
N GLU A 83 24.18 1.72 18.91
CA GLU A 83 24.63 0.59 18.09
C GLU A 83 23.44 -0.32 17.76
N GLY A 84 23.10 -0.42 16.47
CA GLY A 84 22.06 -1.32 15.97
C GLY A 84 20.61 -0.83 16.13
N TYR A 85 20.37 0.32 16.77
CA TYR A 85 19.01 0.89 16.85
C TYR A 85 18.75 1.91 15.73
N ARG A 86 17.53 1.88 15.23
CA ARG A 86 17.06 2.74 14.15
C ARG A 86 15.57 2.99 14.26
N ASN A 87 15.17 4.25 14.14
CA ASN A 87 13.78 4.63 13.91
C ASN A 87 13.49 4.61 12.40
N ILE A 88 12.22 4.45 12.04
CA ILE A 88 11.72 4.63 10.67
C ILE A 88 10.84 5.87 10.68
N ILE A 89 11.23 6.89 9.92
CA ILE A 89 10.53 8.17 9.87
C ILE A 89 10.19 8.50 8.43
N GLY A 90 8.90 8.70 8.18
CA GLY A 90 8.37 9.10 6.88
C GLY A 90 7.65 10.45 6.97
N TRP A 91 7.57 11.13 5.84
CA TRP A 91 6.93 12.42 5.69
C TRP A 91 5.96 12.40 4.49
N ILE A 92 4.75 12.91 4.73
CA ILE A 92 3.78 13.24 3.69
C ILE A 92 3.70 14.77 3.61
N PRO A 93 4.15 15.40 2.51
CA PRO A 93 4.03 16.83 2.33
C PRO A 93 2.56 17.26 2.34
N GLY A 94 2.22 18.25 3.17
CA GLY A 94 0.89 18.86 3.12
C GLY A 94 0.71 19.67 1.84
N THR A 95 -0.44 19.55 1.20
CA THR A 95 -0.90 20.52 0.19
C THR A 95 -1.33 21.80 0.92
N LYS A 96 -0.72 22.93 0.52
CA LYS A 96 -1.16 24.26 0.94
C LYS A 96 -2.52 24.61 0.34
#